data_AF-A0A6G1GID7-F1
#
_entry.id   AF-A0A6G1GID7-F1
#
_cell.length_a   1.000
_cell.length_b   1.000
_cell.length_c   1.000
_cell.angle_alpha   90.00
_cell.angle_beta   90.00
_cell.angle_gamma   90.00
#
_symmetry.space_group_name_H-M   'P 1'
#
loop_
_entity.id
_entity.type
_entity.pdbx_description
1 polymer ?
#
loop_
_entity_poly.entity_id
_entity_poly.type
_entity_poly.pdbx_seq_one_letter_code
_entity_poly.pdbx_strand_id
1 'polypeptide(L)' 'WSDYLDDVLWAIRSTSKSTTGMTPAKCIYGDNHVLPIELELPTWQTLQWTDIRDTAGLIAMRAQQ' A
#
# COMPACT_ATOMS: atom_id res chain seq x y z
N TRP A 1 -19.64 -7.50 -19.07
CA TRP A 1 -19.01 -8.09 -17.85
C TRP A 1 -17.53 -8.28 -18.07
N SER A 2 -17.13 -8.84 -19.22
CA SER A 2 -15.72 -8.96 -19.60
C SER A 2 -14.98 -7.62 -19.60
N ASP A 3 -15.65 -6.53 -19.96
CA ASP A 3 -15.05 -5.19 -19.98
C ASP A 3 -14.64 -4.66 -18.60
N TYR A 4 -15.20 -5.23 -17.52
CA TYR A 4 -14.88 -4.87 -16.13
C TYR A 4 -14.05 -5.97 -15.44
N LEU A 5 -13.59 -6.97 -16.18
CA LEU A 5 -12.85 -8.09 -15.60
C LEU A 5 -11.61 -7.62 -14.85
N ASP A 6 -10.88 -6.66 -15.42
CA ASP A 6 -9.67 -6.12 -14.81
C ASP A 6 -9.96 -5.36 -13.51
N ASP A 7 -11.03 -4.56 -13.48
CA ASP A 7 -11.47 -3.84 -12.28
C ASP A 7 -11.90 -4.80 -11.17
N VAL A 8 -12.64 -5.86 -11.53
CA VAL A 8 -13.08 -6.90 -10.57
C VAL A 8 -11.87 -7.63 -10.00
N LEU A 9 -10.90 -8.02 -10.84
CA LEU A 9 -9.69 -8.68 -10.40
C LEU A 9 -8.83 -7.77 -9.50
N TRP A 10 -8.75 -6.48 -9.82
CA TRP A 10 -8.09 -5.50 -8.98
C TRP A 10 -8.74 -5.41 -7.60
N ALA A 11 -10.05 -5.21 -7.54
CA ALA A 11 -10.79 -5.12 -6.27
C ALA A 11 -10.62 -6.38 -5.41
N ILE A 12 -10.64 -7.57 -6.03
CA ILE A 12 -10.43 -8.84 -5.32
C ILE A 12 -9.04 -8.92 -4.68
N ARG A 13 -7.99 -8.42 -5.37
CA ARG A 13 -6.61 -8.49 -4.89
C ARG A 13 -6.29 -7.44 -3.82
N SER A 14 -6.88 -6.26 -3.91
CA SER A 14 -6.61 -5.13 -3.01
C SER A 14 -7.50 -5.10 -1.75
N THR A 15 -8.64 -5.79 -1.75
CA THR A 15 -9.57 -5.80 -0.61
C THR A 15 -9.23 -6.90 0.39
N SER A 16 -9.26 -6.58 1.69
CA SER A 16 -9.03 -7.56 2.75
C SER A 16 -10.18 -8.59 2.79
N LYS A 17 -9.83 -9.85 3.03
CA LYS A 17 -10.82 -10.92 3.21
C LYS A 17 -11.22 -10.98 4.67
N SER A 18 -12.52 -11.11 4.95
CA SER A 18 -13.04 -11.19 6.33
C SER A 18 -12.50 -12.39 7.11
N THR A 19 -12.19 -13.50 6.44
CA THR A 19 -11.68 -14.73 7.05
C THR A 19 -10.24 -14.61 7.54
N THR A 20 -9.38 -13.90 6.81
CA THR A 20 -7.94 -13.77 7.14
C THR A 20 -7.58 -12.38 7.68
N GLY A 21 -8.45 -11.38 7.49
CA GLY A 21 -8.17 -9.97 7.76
C GLY A 21 -7.11 -9.35 6.84
N MET A 22 -6.63 -10.09 5.82
CA MET A 22 -5.53 -9.68 4.95
C MET A 22 -5.98 -9.60 3.51
N THR A 23 -5.33 -8.74 2.73
CA THR A 23 -5.50 -8.68 1.28
C THR A 23 -4.82 -9.90 0.62
N PRO A 24 -5.37 -10.45 -0.46
CA PRO A 24 -4.68 -11.50 -1.22
C PRO A 24 -3.28 -11.07 -1.69
N ALA A 25 -3.11 -9.80 -2.05
CA ALA A 25 -1.81 -9.22 -2.40
C ALA A 25 -0.77 -9.44 -1.30
N LYS A 26 -1.13 -9.10 -0.05
CA LYS A 26 -0.25 -9.26 1.12
C LYS A 26 0.09 -10.72 1.40
N CYS A 27 -0.83 -11.64 1.14
CA CYS A 27 -0.57 -13.07 1.32
C CYS A 27 0.43 -13.62 0.28
N ILE A 28 0.36 -13.14 -0.97
CA ILE A 28 1.19 -13.65 -2.08
C ILE A 28 2.57 -12.98 -2.11
N TYR A 29 2.61 -11.65 -1.95
CA TYR A 29 3.83 -10.86 -2.13
C TYR A 29 4.47 -10.43 -0.81
N GLY A 30 3.81 -10.67 0.32
CA GLY A 30 4.24 -10.23 1.65
C GLY A 30 3.80 -8.81 2.03
N ASP A 31 3.35 -8.01 1.05
CA ASP A 31 2.86 -6.65 1.28
C ASP A 31 1.64 -6.29 0.41
N ASN A 32 0.92 -5.23 0.79
CA ASN A 32 -0.19 -4.71 0.01
C ASN A 32 0.30 -4.10 -1.32
N HIS A 33 -0.58 -4.01 -2.30
CA HIS A 33 -0.29 -3.22 -3.49
C HIS A 33 -0.24 -1.72 -3.13
N VAL A 34 0.73 -1.01 -3.69
CA VAL A 34 0.74 0.46 -3.66
C VAL A 34 -0.44 0.95 -4.50
N LEU A 35 -1.34 1.71 -3.88
CA LEU A 35 -2.50 2.28 -4.57
C LEU A 35 -2.09 3.55 -5.32
N PRO A 36 -2.75 3.89 -6.44
CA PRO A 36 -2.46 5.13 -7.17
C PRO A 36 -2.53 6.40 -6.30
N ILE A 37 -3.49 6.45 -5.35
CA ILE A 37 -3.63 7.57 -4.42
C ILE A 37 -2.42 7.71 -3.48
N GLU A 38 -1.71 6.63 -3.17
CA GLU A 38 -0.53 6.66 -2.31
C GLU A 38 0.70 7.21 -3.03
N LEU A 39 0.63 7.37 -4.36
CA LEU A 39 1.64 8.07 -5.14
C LEU A 39 1.44 9.59 -5.09
N GLU A 40 0.18 10.04 -4.99
CA GLU A 40 -0.16 11.47 -4.84
C GLU A 40 -0.09 11.93 -3.38
N LEU A 41 -0.54 11.08 -2.45
CA LEU A 41 -0.53 11.28 -1.01
C LEU A 41 0.31 10.18 -0.36
N PRO A 42 1.62 10.40 -0.18
CA PRO A 42 2.53 9.37 0.30
C PRO A 42 2.08 8.78 1.63
N THR A 43 1.88 7.47 1.66
CA THR A 43 1.67 6.71 2.89
C THR A 43 2.99 6.12 3.33
N TRP A 44 3.02 5.50 4.52
CA TRP A 44 4.23 4.84 5.04
C TRP A 44 4.83 3.82 4.05
N GLN A 45 4.01 3.25 3.17
CA GLN A 45 4.46 2.31 2.15
C GLN A 45 5.23 2.98 1.00
N THR A 46 5.00 4.27 0.73
CA THR A 46 5.57 5.02 -0.41
C THR A 46 6.56 6.13 -0.01
N LEU A 47 6.81 6.33 1.29
CA LEU A 47 7.83 7.28 1.76
C LEU A 47 9.24 6.88 1.28
N GLN A 48 10.10 7.88 1.03
CA GLN A 48 11.48 7.69 0.59
C GLN A 48 12.39 7.25 1.75
N TRP A 49 12.27 5.98 2.14
CA TRP A 49 13.04 5.40 3.25
C TRP A 49 14.56 5.45 3.05
N THR A 50 15.03 5.46 1.80
CA THR A 50 16.46 5.46 1.46
C THR A 50 17.17 6.76 1.81
N ASP A 51 16.44 7.87 1.89
CA ASP A 51 17.00 9.19 2.16
C ASP A 51 17.18 9.44 3.66
N ILE A 52 16.49 8.67 4.50
CA ILE A 52 16.51 8.82 5.95
C ILE A 52 17.66 8.00 6.54
N ARG A 53 18.59 8.66 7.21
CA ARG A 53 19.79 8.02 7.78
C ARG A 53 19.92 8.21 9.29
N ASP A 54 19.09 9.06 9.86
CA ASP A 54 19.18 9.55 11.22
C ASP A 54 17.82 9.50 11.93
N THR A 55 17.85 9.42 13.26
CA THR A 55 16.65 9.36 14.09
C THR A 55 15.82 10.64 13.98
N ALA A 56 16.46 11.78 13.81
CA ALA A 56 15.77 13.06 13.65
C ALA A 56 15.00 13.11 12.32
N GLY A 57 15.60 12.63 11.22
CA GLY A 57 14.91 12.46 9.93
C GLY A 57 13.69 11.55 10.02
N LEU A 58 13.79 10.41 10.74
CA LEU A 58 12.63 9.52 10.96
C LEU A 58 11.49 10.21 11.70
N ILE A 59 11.80 11.00 12.73
CA ILE A 59 10.81 11.74 13.52
C ILE A 59 10.17 12.84 12.67
N ALA A 60 10.97 13.58 11.92
CA ALA A 60 10.49 14.65 11.04
C ALA A 60 9.53 14.11 9.97
N MET A 61 9.85 12.98 9.35
CA MET A 61 8.99 12.31 8.37
C MET A 61 7.68 11.84 8.99
N ARG A 62 7.73 11.24 10.19
CA ARG A 62 6.52 10.81 10.91
C ARG A 62 5.62 11.98 11.32
N ALA A 63 6.20 13.16 11.56
CA ALA A 63 5.43 14.35 11.93
C ALA A 63 4.71 15.02 10.74
N GLN A 64 5.10 14.70 9.50
CA GLN A 64 4.47 15.24 8.28
C GLN A 64 3.25 14.43 7.82
N GLN A 65 3.02 13.26 8.40
CA GLN A 65 1.93 12.35 8.07
C GLN A 65 0.74 12.53 9.03
#